data_AF-X0UFV8-F1
#
_entry.id   AF-X0UFV8-F1
#
_cell.length_a   1.000
_cell.length_b   1.000
_cell.length_c   1.000
_cell.angle_alpha   90.00
_cell.angle_beta   90.00
_cell.angle_gamma   90.00
#
_symmetry.space_group_name_H-M   'P 1'
#
loop_
_entity.id
_entity.type
_entity.pdbx_description
1 polymer ?
#
loop_
_entity_poly.entity_id
_entity_poly.type
_entity_poly.pdbx_seq_one_letter_code
_entity_poly.pdbx_strand_id
1 'polypeptide(L)'
;MLNHMVYAVRDALRVTEKRGVELARWPDTTPFLEAPVEVAASQYGQMFTEDPVGKRVLKAGHFQDNPHEMRQFYLDVLHTGEQLDVPMPYLSAMKSKIESLP
;
A
#
# COMPACT_ATOMS: atom_id res chain seq x y z
N MET A 1 -7.92 0.85 11.53
CA MET A 1 -7.91 0.44 10.11
C MET A 1 -6.80 1.14 9.32
N LEU A 2 -6.72 2.48 9.33
CA LEU A 2 -5.67 3.21 8.60
C LEU A 2 -4.23 2.91 9.07
N ASN A 3 -3.99 2.75 10.37
CA ASN A 3 -2.66 2.34 10.87
C ASN A 3 -2.22 0.99 10.30
N HIS A 4 -3.16 0.04 10.15
CA HIS A 4 -2.88 -1.27 9.54
C HIS A 4 -2.49 -1.11 8.07
N MET A 5 -3.15 -0.21 7.33
CA MET A 5 -2.78 0.11 5.95
C MET A 5 -1.37 0.67 5.87
N VAL A 6 -0.98 1.58 6.77
CA VAL A 6 0.40 2.11 6.81
C VAL A 6 1.40 0.98 7.04
N TYR A 7 1.13 0.07 7.98
CA TYR A 7 2.01 -1.08 8.19
C TYR A 7 2.06 -2.02 6.97
N ALA A 8 0.95 -2.22 6.27
CA ALA A 8 0.94 -3.00 5.03
C ALA A 8 1.71 -2.30 3.89
N VAL A 9 1.66 -0.96 3.81
CA VAL A 9 2.52 -0.19 2.89
C VAL A 9 3.99 -0.36 3.26
N ARG A 10 4.35 -0.35 4.55
CA ARG A 10 5.71 -0.63 5.00
C ARG A 10 6.17 -2.03 4.59
N ASP A 11 5.32 -3.05 4.72
CA ASP A 11 5.60 -4.41 4.25
C ASP A 11 5.88 -4.41 2.74
N ALA A 12 5.04 -3.76 1.93
CA ALA A 12 5.23 -3.64 0.48
C ALA A 12 6.50 -2.86 0.08
N LEU A 13 6.85 -1.81 0.83
CA LEU A 13 8.09 -1.06 0.61
C LEU A 13 9.33 -1.93 0.89
N ARG A 14 9.29 -2.80 1.91
CA ARG A 14 10.38 -3.78 2.13
C ARG A 14 10.53 -4.76 0.98
N VAL A 15 9.43 -5.22 0.38
CA VAL A 15 9.47 -6.04 -0.85
C VAL A 15 10.13 -5.26 -1.98
N THR A 16 9.75 -3.99 -2.14
CA THR A 16 10.29 -3.10 -3.17
C THR A 16 11.81 -2.88 -3.00
N GLU A 17 12.27 -2.64 -1.78
CA GLU A 17 13.68 -2.53 -1.44
C GLU A 17 14.43 -3.85 -1.72
N LYS A 18 13.84 -5.00 -1.34
CA LYS A 18 14.43 -6.33 -1.58
C LYS A 18 14.61 -6.65 -3.06
N ARG A 19 13.82 -6.03 -3.94
CA ARG A 19 13.98 -6.11 -5.41
C ARG A 19 15.11 -5.23 -5.97
N GLY A 20 15.81 -4.49 -5.11
CA GLY A 20 16.94 -3.63 -5.49
C GLY A 20 16.56 -2.17 -5.75
N VAL A 21 15.36 -1.73 -5.34
CA VAL A 21 14.97 -0.32 -5.45
C VAL A 21 15.51 0.47 -4.25
N GLU A 22 16.23 1.54 -4.53
CA GLU A 22 16.70 2.47 -3.50
C GLU A 22 15.56 3.44 -3.11
N LEU A 23 14.83 3.13 -2.04
CA LEU A 23 13.67 3.91 -1.60
C LEU A 23 14.00 5.37 -1.27
N ALA A 24 15.23 5.66 -0.83
CA ALA A 24 15.70 7.02 -0.55
C ALA A 24 15.62 7.98 -1.76
N ARG A 25 15.53 7.44 -2.99
CA ARG A 25 15.34 8.25 -4.21
C ARG A 25 13.90 8.69 -4.44
N TRP A 26 12.96 8.24 -3.60
CA TRP A 26 11.52 8.45 -3.72
C TRP A 26 10.95 9.13 -2.46
N PRO A 27 10.99 10.47 -2.38
CA PRO A 27 10.60 11.23 -1.18
C PRO A 27 9.15 11.03 -0.74
N ASP A 28 8.28 10.59 -1.65
CA ASP A 28 6.90 10.21 -1.39
C ASP A 28 6.77 8.95 -0.51
N THR A 29 7.83 8.16 -0.36
CA THR A 29 7.88 7.02 0.58
C THR A 29 8.19 7.44 2.03
N THR A 30 8.81 8.60 2.23
CA THR A 30 9.28 9.09 3.54
C THR A 30 8.20 9.12 4.61
N PRO A 31 6.96 9.61 4.36
CA PRO A 31 5.91 9.60 5.38
C PRO A 31 5.61 8.19 5.91
N PHE A 32 5.69 7.18 5.06
CA PHE A 32 5.44 5.80 5.46
C PHE A 32 6.63 5.21 6.21
N LEU A 33 7.87 5.56 5.84
CA LEU A 33 9.08 4.98 6.43
C LEU A 33 9.45 5.61 7.77
N GLU A 34 9.35 6.94 7.89
CA GLU A 34 9.96 7.69 9.00
C GLU A 34 8.95 8.22 10.02
N ALA A 35 7.71 8.52 9.60
CA ALA A 35 6.74 9.12 10.51
C ALA A 35 6.19 8.09 11.52
N PRO A 36 5.73 8.56 12.71
CA PRO A 36 4.86 7.76 13.56
C PRO A 36 3.65 7.25 12.78
N VAL A 37 3.20 6.02 13.04
CA VAL A 37 2.18 5.37 12.23
C VAL A 37 0.86 6.14 12.23
N GLU A 38 0.53 6.79 13.34
CA GLU A 38 -0.67 7.62 13.50
C GLU A 38 -0.60 8.87 12.62
N VAL A 39 0.59 9.46 12.49
CA VAL A 39 0.82 10.64 11.64
C VAL A 39 0.70 10.25 10.17
N ALA A 40 1.38 9.17 9.76
CA ALA A 40 1.30 8.64 8.41
C ALA A 40 -0.14 8.24 8.05
N ALA A 41 -0.87 7.61 8.98
CA ALA A 41 -2.26 7.20 8.77
C ALA A 41 -3.19 8.41 8.61
N SER A 42 -2.98 9.45 9.41
CA SER A 42 -3.73 10.71 9.31
C SER A 42 -3.51 11.37 7.94
N GLN A 43 -2.24 11.53 7.54
CA GLN A 43 -1.87 12.12 6.25
C GLN A 43 -2.42 11.31 5.07
N TYR A 44 -2.30 9.99 5.14
CA TYR A 44 -2.84 9.08 4.11
C TYR A 44 -4.36 9.20 3.99
N GLY A 45 -5.07 9.30 5.11
CA GLY A 45 -6.51 9.56 5.12
C GLY A 45 -6.84 10.88 4.42
N GLN A 46 -6.22 11.98 4.87
CA GLN A 46 -6.45 13.32 4.34
C GLN A 46 -6.20 13.43 2.84
N MET A 47 -5.13 12.81 2.33
CA MET A 47 -4.80 12.80 0.90
C MET A 47 -5.98 12.27 0.07
N PHE A 48 -6.69 11.26 0.55
CA PHE A 48 -7.75 10.60 -0.20
C PHE A 48 -9.16 11.07 0.12
N THR A 49 -9.38 11.73 1.27
CA THR A 49 -10.71 12.20 1.69
C THR A 49 -10.88 13.72 1.64
N GLU A 50 -9.81 14.50 1.67
CA GLU A 50 -9.86 15.95 1.82
C GLU A 50 -9.21 16.67 0.63
N ASP A 51 -8.04 16.20 0.16
CA ASP A 51 -7.32 16.83 -0.94
C ASP A 51 -8.04 16.70 -2.30
N PRO A 52 -8.36 17.81 -3.00
CA PRO A 52 -8.92 17.78 -4.34
C PRO A 52 -8.10 16.98 -5.36
N VAL A 53 -6.77 16.96 -5.24
CA VAL A 53 -5.87 16.16 -6.08
C VAL A 53 -6.09 14.67 -5.82
N GLY A 54 -6.03 14.23 -4.57
CA GLY A 54 -6.20 12.81 -4.25
C GLY A 54 -7.61 12.31 -4.54
N LYS A 55 -8.65 13.15 -4.38
CA LYS A 55 -10.00 12.85 -4.87
C LYS A 55 -10.05 12.61 -6.38
N ARG A 56 -9.34 13.43 -7.17
CA ARG A 56 -9.25 13.23 -8.63
C ARG A 56 -8.50 11.95 -8.96
N VAL A 57 -7.41 11.64 -8.25
CA VAL A 57 -6.66 10.39 -8.43
C VAL A 57 -7.54 9.17 -8.14
N LEU A 58 -8.30 9.17 -7.05
CA LEU A 58 -9.22 8.08 -6.75
C LEU A 58 -10.31 7.90 -7.80
N LYS A 59 -10.88 9.01 -8.29
CA LYS A 59 -11.92 8.99 -9.31
C LYS A 59 -11.39 8.52 -10.68
N ALA A 60 -10.13 8.84 -11.00
CA ALA A 60 -9.51 8.46 -12.27
C ALA A 60 -8.84 7.08 -12.23
N GLY A 61 -8.54 6.58 -11.03
CA GLY A 61 -7.91 5.28 -10.83
C GLY A 61 -8.91 4.13 -10.91
N HIS A 62 -8.39 2.93 -11.08
CA HIS A 62 -9.19 1.71 -11.21
C HIS A 62 -9.68 1.13 -9.87
N PHE A 63 -9.41 1.84 -8.77
CA PHE A 63 -9.74 1.42 -7.40
C PHE A 63 -11.24 1.12 -7.19
N GLN A 64 -12.13 1.86 -7.87
CA GLN A 64 -13.57 1.73 -7.70
C GLN A 64 -14.22 0.83 -8.76
N ASP A 65 -13.63 0.75 -9.95
CA ASP A 65 -14.32 0.24 -11.14
C ASP A 65 -13.73 -1.07 -11.70
N ASN A 66 -12.57 -1.52 -11.19
CA ASN A 66 -11.91 -2.75 -11.65
C ASN A 66 -11.39 -3.61 -10.48
N PRO A 67 -12.26 -4.35 -9.78
CA PRO A 67 -11.86 -5.16 -8.62
C PRO A 67 -10.88 -6.28 -8.99
N HIS A 68 -10.92 -6.79 -10.22
CA HIS A 68 -9.97 -7.80 -10.71
C HIS A 68 -8.54 -7.24 -10.76
N GLU A 69 -8.35 -6.06 -11.35
CA GLU A 69 -7.05 -5.41 -11.40
C GLU A 69 -6.53 -5.08 -10.00
N MET A 70 -7.39 -4.58 -9.11
CA MET A 70 -6.99 -4.28 -7.73
C MET A 70 -6.56 -5.53 -6.97
N ARG A 71 -7.23 -6.67 -7.21
CA ARG A 71 -6.85 -7.97 -6.66
C ARG A 71 -5.47 -8.41 -7.16
N GLN A 72 -5.23 -8.35 -8.47
CA GLN A 72 -3.95 -8.73 -9.06
C GLN A 72 -2.81 -7.81 -8.59
N PHE A 73 -3.03 -6.49 -8.58
CA PHE A 73 -2.07 -5.52 -8.06
C PHE A 73 -1.60 -5.87 -6.64
N TYR A 74 -2.53 -6.21 -5.75
CA TYR A 74 -2.22 -6.63 -4.39
C TYR A 74 -1.49 -7.98 -4.34
N LEU A 75 -1.98 -8.99 -5.07
CA LEU A 75 -1.42 -10.34 -5.05
C LEU A 75 -0.02 -10.40 -5.65
N ASP A 76 0.29 -9.57 -6.65
CA ASP A 76 1.62 -9.50 -7.26
C ASP A 76 2.69 -9.09 -6.25
N VAL A 77 2.41 -8.07 -5.43
CA VAL A 77 3.33 -7.62 -4.37
C VAL A 77 3.48 -8.70 -3.31
N LEU A 78 2.36 -9.32 -2.91
CA LEU A 78 2.36 -10.37 -1.89
C LEU A 78 3.15 -11.60 -2.34
N HIS A 79 2.89 -12.13 -3.53
CA HIS A 79 3.61 -13.28 -4.07
C HIS A 79 5.10 -12.96 -4.28
N THR A 80 5.43 -11.76 -4.72
CA THR A 80 6.84 -11.35 -4.86
C THR A 80 7.54 -11.32 -3.51
N GLY A 81 6.89 -10.81 -2.47
CA GLY A 81 7.46 -10.83 -1.12
C GLY A 81 7.62 -12.24 -0.55
N GLU A 82 6.67 -13.14 -0.82
CA GLU A 82 6.76 -14.56 -0.47
C GLU A 82 7.95 -15.24 -1.18
N GLN A 83 8.15 -14.98 -2.47
CA GLN A 83 9.30 -15.51 -3.24
C GLN A 83 10.66 -14.97 -2.77
N LEU A 84 10.68 -13.78 -2.19
CA LEU A 84 11.90 -13.11 -1.71
C LEU A 84 12.15 -13.29 -0.20
N ASP A 85 11.34 -14.13 0.47
CA ASP A 85 11.37 -14.38 1.91
C ASP A 85 11.29 -13.09 2.76
N VAL A 86 10.43 -12.14 2.34
CA VAL A 86 10.19 -10.89 3.07
C VAL A 86 9.04 -11.08 4.07
N PRO A 87 9.23 -10.82 5.37
CA PRO A 87 8.12 -10.83 6.33
C PRO A 87 7.11 -9.72 6.04
N MET A 88 5.85 -10.10 5.83
CA MET A 88 4.76 -9.16 5.50
C MET A 88 3.48 -9.39 6.34
N PRO A 89 3.56 -9.37 7.68
CA PRO A 89 2.44 -9.77 8.54
C PRO A 89 1.18 -8.90 8.36
N TYR A 90 1.33 -7.62 8.01
CA TYR A 90 0.20 -6.70 7.85
C TYR A 90 -0.37 -6.77 6.44
N LEU A 91 0.49 -6.89 5.42
CA LEU A 91 0.03 -7.11 4.05
C LEU A 91 -0.73 -8.44 3.99
N SER A 92 -0.12 -9.56 4.38
CA SER A 92 -0.73 -10.90 4.33
C SER A 92 -2.07 -11.00 5.07
N ALA A 93 -2.24 -10.25 6.17
CA ALA A 93 -3.50 -10.23 6.92
C ALA A 93 -4.71 -9.71 6.09
N MET A 94 -4.47 -9.02 4.98
CA MET A 94 -5.52 -8.52 4.10
C MET A 94 -5.89 -9.50 2.97
N LYS A 95 -5.12 -10.59 2.78
CA LYS A 95 -5.24 -11.50 1.64
C LYS A 95 -6.65 -12.02 1.44
N SER A 96 -7.24 -12.62 2.48
CA SER A 96 -8.58 -13.21 2.40
C SER A 96 -9.67 -12.18 2.04
N LYS A 97 -9.52 -10.92 2.49
CA LYS A 97 -10.45 -9.85 2.14
C LYS A 97 -10.31 -9.40 0.69
N ILE A 98 -9.09 -9.36 0.17
CA ILE A 98 -8.82 -8.98 -1.22
C ILE A 98 -9.28 -10.07 -2.18
N GLU A 99 -9.06 -11.35 -1.84
CA GLU A 99 -9.53 -12.49 -2.62
C GLU A 99 -11.06 -12.57 -2.67
N SER A 100 -11.76 -12.07 -1.64
CA SER A 100 -13.21 -12.02 -1.57
C SER A 100 -13.85 -10.81 -2.26
N LEU A 101 -13.07 -9.92 -2.88
CA LEU A 101 -13.65 -8.85 -3.69
C LEU A 101 -14.45 -9.48 -4.86
N PRO A 102 -15.55 -8.85 -5.31
CA PRO A 102 -16.34 -9.36 -6.44
C PRO A 102 -15.52 -9.47 -7.73
#